data_AF-A0A7S2W536-F1
#
_entry.id   AF-A0A7S2W536-F1
#
_cell.length_a   1.000
_cell.length_b   1.000
_cell.length_c   1.000
_cell.angle_alpha   90.00
_cell.angle_beta   90.00
_cell.angle_gamma   90.00
#
_symmetry.space_group_name_H-M   'P 1'
#
loop_
_entity.id
_entity.type
_entity.pdbx_description
1 polymer ?
#
loop_
_entity_poly.entity_id
_entity_poly.type
_entity_poly.pdbx_seq_one_letter_code
_entity_poly.pdbx_strand_id
1 'polypeptide(L)'
;KSLDEDFVSVFQRHLEGDRMMMRNQRMMDRMRHQVVTRMMTKSRCCVRVEGISSSSRVSLPLSLLSYDVNSSNNSRWSSSSSSSVNVARTLPTRHSRHDMPLAASSDQLLNLDESLLKKVAGSLYSYPSALLQESSMEKERTEAQRLSEVTRQKVEYTLRGHACLIPHSLSYQDEEDESSSSNSNMSVVERVEQMVALLERAEEESRVFCELRVRLKSQLARHNHTNDDQEEESIWRQAKLAQNFGTSTGLSIEMYDLTLDAIAVASEQPQQPQQPQLASSSQLAQSILKRVLSHDSHKDDTATTNSTSTMTMAPTMLTFNAVLRTVANHQQQSSSSKDGLSLEQLLDIATETFQSMPRRNAATFTYMFQIYERHLPESKSRSNICYALWTQVCRDGLVDLPLMEQMKRTVQSDPDYHQWAQKELQSIADLPQKYRQNAKRFRYQKNNPIY
;
A
#
# COMPACT_ATOMS: atom_id res chain seq x y z
N LYS A 1 15.87 42.11 -10.42
CA LYS A 1 15.11 42.61 -11.59
C LYS A 1 15.03 41.59 -12.72
N SER A 2 16.13 41.04 -13.27
CA SER A 2 16.03 39.95 -14.27
C SER A 2 15.62 38.58 -13.69
N LEU A 3 16.02 38.26 -12.45
CA LEU A 3 15.63 37.02 -11.76
C LEU A 3 14.14 36.97 -11.33
N ASP A 4 13.46 38.12 -11.26
CA ASP A 4 12.04 38.18 -10.90
C ASP A 4 11.14 37.79 -12.07
N GLU A 5 11.54 38.07 -13.32
CA GLU A 5 10.70 37.81 -14.49
C GLU A 5 10.63 36.31 -14.81
N ASP A 6 11.73 35.57 -14.62
CA ASP A 6 11.75 34.12 -14.82
C ASP A 6 10.90 33.40 -13.76
N PHE A 7 10.97 33.82 -12.49
CA PHE A 7 10.16 33.26 -11.42
C PHE A 7 8.66 33.51 -11.62
N VAL A 8 8.29 34.74 -12.04
CA VAL A 8 6.89 35.06 -12.38
C VAL A 8 6.41 34.22 -13.56
N SER A 9 7.24 33.99 -14.59
CA SER A 9 6.83 33.17 -15.74
C SER A 9 6.60 31.69 -15.38
N VAL A 10 7.45 31.12 -14.53
CA VAL A 10 7.30 29.72 -14.07
C VAL A 10 6.05 29.58 -13.20
N PHE A 11 5.81 30.52 -12.30
CA PHE A 11 4.63 30.53 -11.45
C PHE A 11 3.33 30.70 -12.26
N GLN A 12 3.37 31.52 -13.31
CA GLN A 12 2.23 31.77 -14.19
C GLN A 12 1.88 30.54 -15.05
N ARG A 13 2.89 29.79 -15.53
CA ARG A 13 2.67 28.50 -16.20
C ARG A 13 2.08 27.45 -15.26
N HIS A 14 2.51 27.43 -14.00
CA HIS A 14 1.96 26.50 -12.99
C HIS A 14 0.48 26.81 -12.71
N LEU A 15 0.12 28.09 -12.56
CA LEU A 15 -1.27 28.53 -12.38
C LEU A 15 -2.16 28.24 -13.61
N GLU A 16 -1.62 28.28 -14.83
CA GLU A 16 -2.34 27.86 -16.03
C GLU A 16 -2.56 26.35 -16.08
N GLY A 17 -1.57 25.56 -15.65
CA GLY A 17 -1.71 24.12 -15.42
C GLY A 17 -2.84 23.79 -14.45
N ASP A 18 -2.88 24.47 -13.30
CA ASP A 18 -3.93 24.30 -12.29
C ASP A 18 -5.33 24.70 -12.81
N ARG A 19 -5.41 25.77 -13.61
CA ARG A 19 -6.66 26.17 -14.26
C ARG A 19 -7.14 25.12 -15.25
N MET A 20 -6.23 24.51 -16.01
CA MET A 20 -6.54 23.44 -16.96
C MET A 20 -6.99 22.17 -16.22
N MET A 21 -6.30 21.81 -15.14
CA MET A 21 -6.66 20.68 -14.28
C MET A 21 -8.04 20.86 -13.65
N MET A 22 -8.34 22.05 -13.11
CA MET A 22 -9.66 22.40 -12.57
C MET A 22 -10.77 22.37 -13.63
N ARG A 23 -10.45 22.71 -14.89
CA ARG A 23 -11.40 22.61 -16.01
C ARG A 23 -11.68 21.15 -16.37
N ASN A 24 -10.66 20.31 -16.40
CA ASN A 24 -10.78 18.87 -16.65
C ASN A 24 -11.53 18.16 -15.50
N GLN A 25 -11.25 18.52 -14.25
CA GLN A 25 -11.97 17.99 -13.09
C GLN A 25 -13.47 18.33 -13.15
N ARG A 26 -13.83 19.59 -13.47
CA ARG A 26 -15.23 20.00 -13.68
C ARG A 26 -15.90 19.30 -14.87
N MET A 27 -15.12 18.85 -15.86
CA MET A 27 -15.64 18.05 -16.98
C MET A 27 -15.90 16.61 -16.53
N MET A 28 -14.97 16.00 -15.81
CA MET A 28 -15.10 14.65 -15.23
C MET A 28 -16.27 14.58 -14.25
N ASP A 29 -16.45 15.58 -13.39
CA ASP A 29 -17.58 15.64 -12.46
C ASP A 29 -18.92 15.75 -13.20
N ARG A 30 -18.97 16.50 -14.32
CA ARG A 30 -20.15 16.55 -15.19
C ARG A 30 -20.45 15.19 -15.85
N MET A 31 -19.42 14.48 -16.29
CA MET A 31 -19.59 13.13 -16.86
C MET A 31 -20.06 12.12 -15.80
N ARG A 32 -19.50 12.16 -14.59
CA ARG A 32 -19.95 11.34 -13.45
C ARG A 32 -21.41 11.62 -13.10
N HIS A 33 -21.82 12.89 -13.08
CA HIS A 33 -23.21 13.25 -12.83
C HIS A 33 -24.15 12.72 -13.93
N GLN A 34 -23.76 12.79 -15.21
CA GLN A 34 -24.54 12.20 -16.31
C GLN A 34 -24.67 10.68 -16.22
N VAL A 35 -23.62 9.98 -15.79
CA VAL A 35 -23.64 8.52 -15.59
C VAL A 35 -24.58 8.14 -14.45
N VAL A 36 -24.52 8.84 -13.31
CA VAL A 36 -25.40 8.59 -12.16
C VAL A 36 -26.88 8.84 -12.52
N THR A 37 -27.18 9.92 -13.27
CA THR A 37 -28.54 10.21 -13.72
C THR A 37 -29.07 9.18 -14.73
N ARG A 38 -28.19 8.56 -15.54
CA ARG A 38 -28.56 7.44 -16.42
C ARG A 38 -28.75 6.12 -15.68
N MET A 39 -28.08 5.90 -14.55
CA MET A 39 -28.27 4.68 -13.75
C MET A 39 -29.59 4.70 -12.96
N MET A 40 -30.05 5.88 -12.54
CA MET A 40 -31.32 6.04 -11.80
C MET A 40 -32.59 5.76 -12.64
N THR A 41 -32.49 5.66 -13.98
CA THR A 41 -33.66 5.45 -14.87
C THR A 41 -33.87 4.00 -15.30
N LYS A 42 -33.06 3.04 -14.84
CA LYS A 42 -33.24 1.60 -15.13
C LYS A 42 -33.58 0.81 -13.86
N SER A 43 -34.82 0.96 -13.38
CA SER A 43 -35.41 0.01 -12.44
C SER A 43 -35.92 -1.22 -13.20
N ARG A 44 -35.38 -2.42 -12.94
CA ARG A 44 -35.99 -3.69 -13.36
C ARG A 44 -35.93 -4.75 -12.27
N CYS A 45 -37.14 -5.11 -11.84
CA CYS A 45 -37.70 -6.43 -11.51
C CYS A 45 -36.71 -7.58 -11.22
N CYS A 46 -36.67 -8.04 -9.97
CA CYS A 46 -36.11 -9.34 -9.59
C CYS A 46 -37.22 -10.40 -9.60
N VAL A 47 -37.10 -11.41 -10.47
CA VAL A 47 -37.88 -12.65 -10.42
C VAL A 47 -37.04 -13.70 -9.70
N ARG A 48 -37.58 -14.28 -8.63
CA ARG A 48 -36.98 -15.39 -7.87
C ARG A 48 -37.55 -16.70 -8.40
N VAL A 49 -36.68 -17.59 -8.87
CA VAL A 49 -37.03 -18.97 -9.27
C VAL A 49 -36.23 -19.91 -8.38
N GLU A 50 -36.91 -20.77 -7.63
CA GLU A 50 -36.32 -21.84 -6.84
C GLU A 50 -36.49 -23.17 -7.60
N GLY A 51 -35.38 -23.86 -7.83
CA GLY A 51 -35.35 -25.18 -8.46
C GLY A 51 -34.69 -26.19 -7.53
N ILE A 52 -35.44 -27.23 -7.17
CA ILE A 52 -34.99 -28.42 -6.44
C ILE A 52 -34.59 -29.47 -7.47
N SER A 53 -33.47 -30.17 -7.27
CA SER A 53 -33.22 -31.46 -7.93
C SER A 53 -32.21 -32.32 -7.16
N SER A 54 -32.49 -33.62 -7.20
CA SER A 54 -32.05 -34.72 -6.36
C SER A 54 -30.94 -35.61 -6.94
N SER A 55 -30.14 -36.18 -6.04
CA SER A 55 -29.45 -37.50 -6.03
C SER A 55 -28.77 -38.08 -7.28
N SER A 56 -27.53 -38.57 -7.11
CA SER A 56 -27.20 -40.02 -7.11
C SER A 56 -25.70 -40.29 -6.90
N ARG A 57 -25.40 -41.45 -6.29
CA ARG A 57 -24.07 -41.97 -5.90
C ARG A 57 -23.56 -42.96 -6.95
N VAL A 58 -22.25 -42.95 -7.24
CA VAL A 58 -21.45 -44.14 -7.59
C VAL A 58 -20.01 -43.92 -7.11
N SER A 59 -19.40 -44.95 -6.52
CA SER A 59 -18.05 -44.98 -5.94
C SER A 59 -17.21 -46.09 -6.59
N LEU A 60 -15.95 -45.82 -6.97
CA LEU A 60 -14.84 -46.78 -7.08
C LEU A 60 -13.48 -46.02 -6.95
N PRO A 61 -12.38 -46.70 -6.56
CA PRO A 61 -11.36 -46.14 -5.68
C PRO A 61 -10.15 -45.56 -6.42
N LEU A 62 -9.72 -44.38 -6.01
CA LEU A 62 -8.41 -43.81 -6.30
C LEU A 62 -7.83 -43.32 -4.97
N SER A 63 -6.74 -43.94 -4.55
CA SER A 63 -5.96 -43.55 -3.38
C SER A 63 -5.34 -42.18 -3.61
N LEU A 64 -6.02 -41.15 -3.12
CA LEU A 64 -5.57 -39.77 -3.02
C LEU A 64 -5.76 -39.35 -1.57
N LEU A 65 -4.66 -38.98 -0.91
CA LEU A 65 -4.66 -38.36 0.41
C LEU A 65 -5.29 -36.97 0.29
N SER A 66 -6.63 -36.91 0.38
CA SER A 66 -7.38 -35.70 0.69
C SER A 66 -7.73 -35.72 2.17
N TYR A 67 -7.26 -34.72 2.93
CA TYR A 67 -7.78 -34.47 4.26
C TYR A 67 -9.01 -33.55 4.15
N ASP A 68 -10.16 -34.10 4.53
CA ASP A 68 -11.39 -33.35 4.74
C ASP A 68 -11.23 -32.41 5.92
N VAL A 69 -11.52 -31.13 5.69
CA VAL A 69 -11.75 -30.13 6.73
C VAL A 69 -13.25 -30.13 7.01
N ASN A 70 -13.65 -30.54 8.21
CA ASN A 70 -14.94 -30.14 8.73
C ASN A 70 -15.00 -30.01 10.26
N SER A 71 -15.28 -28.77 10.67
CA SER A 71 -16.17 -28.34 11.74
C SER A 71 -15.76 -28.46 13.22
N SER A 72 -15.77 -27.28 13.85
CA SER A 72 -16.26 -26.99 15.21
C SER A 72 -15.59 -27.67 16.40
N ASN A 73 -14.90 -26.89 17.24
CA ASN A 73 -15.30 -26.81 18.64
C ASN A 73 -14.71 -25.62 19.42
N ASN A 74 -15.62 -25.05 20.21
CA ASN A 74 -15.43 -24.14 21.33
C ASN A 74 -14.79 -24.92 22.50
N SER A 75 -13.64 -24.49 23.04
CA SER A 75 -13.30 -24.69 24.46
C SER A 75 -11.98 -24.03 24.88
N ARG A 76 -12.12 -23.00 25.72
CA ARG A 76 -11.53 -22.83 27.05
C ARG A 76 -10.14 -23.44 27.34
N TRP A 77 -9.23 -22.55 27.74
CA TRP A 77 -7.86 -22.82 28.18
C TRP A 77 -7.77 -23.84 29.31
N SER A 78 -6.80 -24.76 29.20
CA SER A 78 -6.11 -25.40 30.33
C SER A 78 -4.78 -25.98 29.82
N SER A 79 -3.71 -25.63 30.52
CA SER A 79 -2.33 -26.03 30.27
C SER A 79 -2.07 -27.49 30.65
N SER A 80 -1.39 -28.26 29.78
CA SER A 80 -0.28 -29.15 30.17
C SER A 80 0.25 -29.98 28.98
N SER A 81 1.58 -29.94 28.85
CA SER A 81 2.53 -30.85 28.18
C SER A 81 2.06 -32.20 27.62
N SER A 82 2.30 -32.43 26.32
CA SER A 82 2.88 -33.68 25.77
C SER A 82 3.11 -33.62 24.24
N SER A 83 4.33 -34.00 23.82
CA SER A 83 4.78 -34.62 22.56
C SER A 83 4.00 -34.46 21.23
N SER A 84 4.64 -33.73 20.32
CA SER A 84 4.81 -33.96 18.87
C SER A 84 3.70 -34.64 18.03
N VAL A 85 3.05 -33.85 17.17
CA VAL A 85 2.79 -34.18 15.76
C VAL A 85 2.98 -32.88 14.95
N ASN A 86 3.94 -32.86 14.02
CA ASN A 86 4.21 -31.74 13.12
C ASN A 86 3.10 -31.65 12.05
N VAL A 87 1.98 -31.04 12.41
CA VAL A 87 1.01 -30.52 11.43
C VAL A 87 1.49 -29.14 11.03
N ALA A 88 1.69 -28.89 9.74
CA ALA A 88 1.95 -27.55 9.22
C ALA A 88 0.79 -26.63 9.64
N ARG A 89 0.98 -25.85 10.70
CA ARG A 89 0.00 -24.88 11.19
C ARG A 89 -0.14 -23.82 10.11
N THR A 90 -1.26 -23.81 9.41
CA THR A 90 -1.68 -22.65 8.61
C THR A 90 -1.70 -21.45 9.54
N LEU A 91 -0.90 -20.43 9.23
CA LEU A 91 -0.89 -19.18 9.99
C LEU A 91 -2.34 -18.65 10.05
N PRO A 92 -2.86 -18.28 11.24
CA PRO A 92 -4.16 -17.63 11.35
C PRO A 92 -4.24 -16.42 10.43
N THR A 93 -5.13 -16.50 9.43
CA THR A 93 -5.25 -15.52 8.33
C THR A 93 -6.55 -14.74 8.37
N ARG A 94 -7.35 -14.92 9.42
CA ARG A 94 -8.54 -14.12 9.65
C ARG A 94 -8.31 -13.10 10.73
N HIS A 95 -8.44 -11.84 10.34
CA HIS A 95 -8.62 -10.68 11.19
C HIS A 95 -9.84 -10.92 12.11
N SER A 96 -9.60 -11.54 13.28
CA SER A 96 -10.36 -11.17 14.46
C SER A 96 -10.20 -9.65 14.58
N ARG A 97 -11.31 -8.90 14.62
CA ARG A 97 -11.30 -7.43 14.71
C ARG A 97 -10.55 -6.89 15.93
N HIS A 98 -10.10 -7.77 16.83
CA HIS A 98 -9.51 -7.44 18.11
C HIS A 98 -8.07 -7.91 18.29
N ASP A 99 -7.58 -8.83 17.45
CA ASP A 99 -6.25 -9.42 17.64
C ASP A 99 -5.29 -8.92 16.56
N MET A 100 -4.12 -8.43 16.97
CA MET A 100 -3.09 -8.05 16.02
C MET A 100 -2.69 -9.28 15.19
N PRO A 101 -2.45 -9.12 13.88
CA PRO A 101 -1.97 -10.21 13.07
C PRO A 101 -0.67 -10.76 13.64
N LEU A 102 -0.47 -12.08 13.55
CA LEU A 102 0.77 -12.69 14.03
C LEU A 102 1.98 -12.12 13.27
N ALA A 103 3.07 -11.96 14.01
CA ALA A 103 4.37 -11.52 13.53
C ALA A 103 5.44 -12.59 13.85
N ALA A 104 6.47 -12.67 13.03
CA ALA A 104 7.62 -13.54 13.28
C ALA A 104 8.40 -13.07 14.51
N SER A 105 8.74 -14.00 15.41
CA SER A 105 9.61 -13.68 16.53
C SER A 105 11.04 -13.42 16.04
N SER A 106 11.83 -12.68 16.82
CA SER A 106 13.22 -12.34 16.46
C SER A 106 14.05 -13.58 16.09
N ASP A 107 13.92 -14.67 16.85
CA ASP A 107 14.62 -15.94 16.59
C ASP A 107 14.21 -16.62 15.27
N GLN A 108 12.98 -16.38 14.81
CA GLN A 108 12.48 -16.96 13.56
C GLN A 108 12.92 -16.16 12.34
N LEU A 109 13.12 -14.84 12.49
CA LEU A 109 13.43 -13.95 11.37
C LEU A 109 14.66 -14.40 10.59
N LEU A 110 15.77 -14.73 11.27
CA LEU A 110 17.00 -15.19 10.60
C LEU A 110 16.76 -16.42 9.70
N ASN A 111 16.04 -17.41 10.21
CA ASN A 111 15.71 -18.62 9.47
C ASN A 111 14.74 -18.33 8.32
N LEU A 112 13.77 -17.44 8.53
CA LEU A 112 12.79 -17.06 7.53
C LEU A 112 13.44 -16.27 6.40
N ASP A 113 14.25 -15.27 6.72
CA ASP A 113 15.02 -14.44 5.79
C ASP A 113 15.93 -15.31 4.93
N GLU A 114 16.70 -16.22 5.55
CA GLU A 114 17.51 -17.19 4.81
C GLU A 114 16.66 -18.05 3.86
N SER A 115 15.52 -18.56 4.36
CA SER A 115 14.64 -19.42 3.57
C SER A 115 13.92 -18.72 2.41
N LEU A 116 13.76 -17.40 2.46
CA LEU A 116 13.05 -16.60 1.46
C LEU A 116 14.02 -15.94 0.49
N LEU A 117 15.09 -15.31 0.99
CA LEU A 117 16.02 -14.51 0.21
C LEU A 117 17.08 -15.35 -0.50
N LYS A 118 17.59 -16.44 0.11
CA LYS A 118 18.64 -17.26 -0.51
C LYS A 118 18.12 -18.25 -1.56
N LYS A 119 16.80 -18.43 -1.65
CA LYS A 119 16.18 -19.34 -2.62
C LYS A 119 16.15 -18.73 -4.02
N VAL A 120 16.50 -19.54 -5.02
CA VAL A 120 16.50 -19.18 -6.44
C VAL A 120 15.09 -18.70 -6.87
N ALA A 121 15.04 -17.67 -7.72
CA ALA A 121 13.79 -17.18 -8.30
C ALA A 121 13.00 -18.31 -9.00
N GLY A 122 11.70 -18.37 -8.74
CA GLY A 122 10.81 -19.43 -9.22
C GLY A 122 10.74 -20.68 -8.35
N SER A 123 11.35 -20.69 -7.15
CA SER A 123 11.34 -21.84 -6.23
C SER A 123 10.49 -21.67 -4.97
N LEU A 124 9.89 -20.49 -4.75
CA LEU A 124 9.01 -20.25 -3.62
C LEU A 124 7.59 -20.75 -3.87
N TYR A 125 7.16 -20.81 -5.13
CA TYR A 125 5.88 -21.42 -5.51
C TYR A 125 6.07 -22.86 -5.98
N SER A 126 5.11 -23.73 -5.65
CA SER A 126 4.99 -25.03 -6.30
C SER A 126 4.21 -24.86 -7.61
N TYR A 127 4.67 -25.51 -8.68
CA TYR A 127 4.03 -25.47 -10.00
C TYR A 127 3.50 -26.85 -10.38
N PRO A 128 2.26 -27.22 -9.99
CA PRO A 128 1.66 -28.46 -10.45
C PRO A 128 1.36 -28.37 -11.95
N SER A 129 1.91 -29.29 -12.75
CA SER A 129 1.64 -29.37 -14.19
C SER A 129 0.15 -29.54 -14.54
N ALA A 130 -0.65 -30.08 -13.60
CA ALA A 130 -2.09 -30.24 -13.74
C ALA A 130 -2.83 -28.90 -13.94
N LEU A 131 -2.29 -27.79 -13.44
CA LEU A 131 -2.92 -26.47 -13.55
C LEU A 131 -2.85 -25.86 -14.94
N LEU A 132 -2.00 -26.40 -15.80
CA LEU A 132 -1.87 -25.91 -17.18
C LEU A 132 -3.03 -26.36 -18.07
N GLN A 133 -3.87 -27.30 -17.60
CA GLN A 133 -5.00 -27.84 -18.33
C GLN A 133 -6.32 -27.07 -18.10
N GLU A 134 -6.34 -26.07 -17.22
CA GLU A 134 -7.56 -25.30 -16.95
C GLU A 134 -7.92 -24.33 -18.10
N SER A 135 -9.20 -24.34 -18.50
CA SER A 135 -9.67 -23.63 -19.71
C SER A 135 -10.14 -22.19 -19.47
N SER A 136 -10.38 -21.77 -18.23
CA SER A 136 -10.90 -20.43 -17.91
C SER A 136 -9.88 -19.57 -17.19
N MET A 137 -9.62 -18.39 -17.75
CA MET A 137 -8.77 -17.31 -17.19
C MET A 137 -9.01 -17.06 -15.69
N GLU A 138 -10.28 -17.03 -15.28
CA GLU A 138 -10.66 -16.66 -13.91
C GLU A 138 -10.30 -17.75 -12.90
N LYS A 139 -10.53 -19.02 -13.26
CA LYS A 139 -10.12 -20.18 -12.44
C LYS A 139 -8.61 -20.22 -12.31
N GLU A 140 -7.92 -20.00 -13.42
CA GLU A 140 -6.47 -19.94 -13.48
C GLU A 140 -5.90 -18.84 -12.57
N ARG A 141 -6.55 -17.67 -12.52
CA ARG A 141 -6.18 -16.56 -11.64
C ARG A 141 -6.39 -16.90 -10.18
N THR A 142 -7.58 -17.43 -9.86
CA THR A 142 -7.95 -17.85 -8.49
C THR A 142 -6.99 -18.90 -7.96
N GLU A 143 -6.60 -19.85 -8.80
CA GLU A 143 -5.67 -20.90 -8.45
C GLU A 143 -4.24 -20.39 -8.31
N ALA A 144 -3.79 -19.46 -9.17
CA ALA A 144 -2.51 -18.79 -9.00
C ALA A 144 -2.41 -18.09 -7.64
N GLN A 145 -3.47 -17.37 -7.26
CA GLN A 145 -3.57 -16.72 -5.97
C GLN A 145 -3.54 -17.75 -4.84
N ARG A 146 -4.29 -18.85 -4.97
CA ARG A 146 -4.29 -19.94 -3.98
C ARG A 146 -2.90 -20.56 -3.78
N LEU A 147 -2.14 -20.73 -4.85
CA LEU A 147 -0.78 -21.27 -4.78
C LEU A 147 0.23 -20.28 -4.18
N SER A 148 0.13 -19.00 -4.54
CA SER A 148 1.04 -17.98 -4.00
C SER A 148 0.70 -17.61 -2.56
N GLU A 149 -0.53 -17.90 -2.11
CA GLU A 149 -1.05 -17.50 -0.80
C GLU A 149 -0.17 -17.91 0.38
N VAL A 150 0.37 -19.13 0.40
CA VAL A 150 1.23 -19.60 1.50
C VAL A 150 2.52 -18.80 1.58
N THR A 151 3.14 -18.55 0.43
CA THR A 151 4.37 -17.75 0.34
C THR A 151 4.08 -16.28 0.64
N ARG A 152 2.96 -15.73 0.14
CA ARG A 152 2.49 -14.39 0.46
C ARG A 152 2.34 -14.22 1.97
N GLN A 153 1.59 -15.11 2.63
CA GLN A 153 1.41 -15.09 4.08
C GLN A 153 2.74 -15.21 4.83
N LYS A 154 3.67 -16.04 4.33
CA LYS A 154 4.99 -16.19 4.93
C LYS A 154 5.83 -14.92 4.82
N VAL A 155 5.85 -14.26 3.66
CA VAL A 155 6.54 -12.98 3.47
C VAL A 155 5.91 -11.90 4.35
N GLU A 156 4.58 -11.83 4.39
CA GLU A 156 3.84 -10.86 5.20
C GLU A 156 4.14 -11.06 6.70
N TYR A 157 4.15 -12.30 7.16
CA TYR A 157 4.51 -12.69 8.52
C TYR A 157 5.94 -12.26 8.90
N THR A 158 6.90 -12.45 8.00
CA THR A 158 8.29 -12.00 8.18
C THR A 158 8.40 -10.48 8.19
N LEU A 159 7.74 -9.78 7.26
CA LEU A 159 7.72 -8.31 7.20
C LEU A 159 7.14 -7.71 8.49
N ARG A 160 6.05 -8.27 9.02
CA ARG A 160 5.50 -7.86 10.31
C ARG A 160 6.48 -8.06 11.45
N GLY A 161 7.20 -9.19 11.46
CA GLY A 161 8.25 -9.44 12.47
C GLY A 161 9.35 -8.39 12.45
N HIS A 162 9.84 -8.00 11.26
CA HIS A 162 10.80 -6.89 11.15
C HIS A 162 10.18 -5.56 11.59
N ALA A 163 8.94 -5.25 11.20
CA ALA A 163 8.25 -4.02 11.58
C ALA A 163 7.98 -3.93 13.10
N CYS A 164 7.64 -5.02 13.77
CA CYS A 164 7.46 -5.08 15.23
C CYS A 164 8.73 -4.69 15.99
N LEU A 165 9.90 -4.91 15.40
CA LEU A 165 11.21 -4.61 15.99
C LEU A 165 11.73 -3.22 15.62
N ILE A 166 10.96 -2.41 14.89
CA ILE A 166 11.29 -1.03 14.55
C ILE A 166 10.53 -0.10 15.52
N PRO A 167 11.22 0.59 16.44
CA PRO A 167 10.59 1.50 17.39
C PRO A 167 9.73 2.54 16.67
N HIS A 168 8.50 2.76 17.16
CA HIS A 168 7.51 3.69 16.59
C HIS A 168 6.90 3.31 15.23
N SER A 169 7.18 2.12 14.70
CA SER A 169 6.37 1.55 13.62
C SER A 169 4.93 1.33 14.08
N LEU A 170 3.98 1.33 13.14
CA LEU A 170 2.58 0.95 13.37
C LEU A 170 2.45 -0.44 14.00
N SER A 171 3.37 -1.36 13.72
CA SER A 171 3.36 -2.73 14.26
C SER A 171 4.20 -2.87 15.54
N TYR A 172 4.86 -1.81 16.01
CA TYR A 172 5.77 -1.88 17.14
C TYR A 172 5.06 -2.36 18.40
N GLN A 173 5.65 -3.39 19.02
CA GLN A 173 5.24 -3.92 20.31
C GLN A 173 6.35 -3.62 21.31
N ASP A 174 6.05 -2.84 22.35
CA ASP A 174 6.95 -2.73 23.50
C ASP A 174 7.00 -4.10 24.18
N GLU A 175 8.01 -4.91 23.84
CA GLU A 175 8.33 -6.10 24.62
C GLU A 175 8.91 -5.62 25.95
N GLU A 176 8.04 -5.46 26.96
CA GLU A 176 8.42 -5.12 28.34
C GLU A 176 9.32 -6.18 29.01
N ASP A 177 9.59 -7.30 28.32
CA ASP A 177 10.45 -8.38 28.80
C ASP A 177 11.93 -8.08 28.52
N GLU A 178 12.52 -7.21 29.36
CA GLU A 178 13.94 -6.81 29.35
C GLU A 178 14.96 -7.98 29.44
N SER A 179 14.53 -9.22 29.66
CA SER A 179 15.41 -10.35 29.97
C SER A 179 15.95 -11.14 28.78
N SER A 180 15.61 -10.80 27.53
CA SER A 180 15.89 -11.68 26.36
C SER A 180 16.64 -11.02 25.19
N SER A 181 17.03 -9.76 25.29
CA SER A 181 17.31 -8.87 24.14
C SER A 181 18.67 -9.01 23.45
N SER A 182 19.48 -10.03 23.74
CA SER A 182 20.87 -10.10 23.23
C SER A 182 21.02 -10.54 21.77
N ASN A 183 19.96 -10.93 21.05
CA ASN A 183 20.11 -11.75 19.84
C ASN A 183 19.82 -11.08 18.49
N SER A 184 19.39 -9.82 18.41
CA SER A 184 19.34 -9.16 17.09
C SER A 184 19.88 -7.73 17.14
N ASN A 185 21.20 -7.62 17.01
CA ASN A 185 21.94 -6.35 16.84
C ASN A 185 21.66 -5.65 15.49
N MET A 186 20.56 -5.98 14.81
CA MET A 186 20.24 -5.42 13.51
C MET A 186 19.66 -4.02 13.68
N SER A 187 20.32 -3.04 13.06
CA SER A 187 19.91 -1.64 13.05
C SER A 187 18.58 -1.45 12.32
N VAL A 188 17.88 -0.34 12.61
CA VAL A 188 16.61 -0.02 11.92
C VAL A 188 16.78 0.06 10.41
N VAL A 189 17.91 0.58 9.92
CA VAL A 189 18.21 0.65 8.49
C VAL A 189 18.38 -0.74 7.88
N GLU A 190 19.15 -1.62 8.52
CA GLU A 190 19.28 -3.01 8.05
C GLU A 190 17.92 -3.74 8.04
N ARG A 191 17.03 -3.46 9.02
CA ARG A 191 15.65 -4.00 8.99
C ARG A 191 14.87 -3.50 7.78
N VAL A 192 14.92 -2.21 7.49
CA VAL A 192 14.26 -1.64 6.32
C VAL A 192 14.82 -2.25 5.03
N GLU A 193 16.14 -2.41 4.91
CA GLU A 193 16.78 -3.05 3.77
C GLU A 193 16.33 -4.50 3.60
N GLN A 194 16.24 -5.28 4.69
CA GLN A 194 15.70 -6.64 4.64
C GLN A 194 14.23 -6.65 4.22
N MET A 195 13.40 -5.73 4.72
CA MET A 195 12.00 -5.62 4.33
C MET A 195 11.85 -5.30 2.83
N VAL A 196 12.67 -4.39 2.30
CA VAL A 196 12.71 -4.06 0.87
C VAL A 196 13.16 -5.26 0.04
N ALA A 197 14.21 -5.97 0.48
CA ALA A 197 14.70 -7.16 -0.21
C ALA A 197 13.66 -8.29 -0.25
N LEU A 198 12.90 -8.48 0.83
CA LEU A 198 11.79 -9.45 0.89
C LEU A 198 10.66 -9.08 -0.08
N LEU A 199 10.32 -7.79 -0.15
CA LEU A 199 9.31 -7.27 -1.07
C LEU A 199 9.74 -7.47 -2.53
N GLU A 200 10.97 -7.11 -2.87
CA GLU A 200 11.56 -7.30 -4.20
C GLU A 200 11.66 -8.78 -4.56
N ARG A 201 12.00 -9.64 -3.60
CA ARG A 201 12.05 -11.08 -3.82
C ARG A 201 10.67 -11.66 -4.14
N ALA A 202 9.61 -11.19 -3.48
CA ALA A 202 8.23 -11.59 -3.74
C ALA A 202 7.70 -11.04 -5.08
N GLU A 203 8.08 -9.82 -5.45
CA GLU A 203 7.85 -9.25 -6.80
C GLU A 203 8.50 -10.13 -7.88
N GLU A 204 9.78 -10.46 -7.71
CA GLU A 204 10.54 -11.28 -8.64
C GLU A 204 9.97 -12.69 -8.77
N GLU A 205 9.58 -13.31 -7.66
CA GLU A 205 8.95 -14.63 -7.69
C GLU A 205 7.64 -14.60 -8.49
N SER A 206 6.82 -13.57 -8.29
CA SER A 206 5.56 -13.40 -9.00
C SER A 206 5.78 -13.16 -10.50
N ARG A 207 6.84 -12.44 -10.87
CA ARG A 207 7.26 -12.26 -12.27
C ARG A 207 7.66 -13.58 -12.91
N VAL A 208 8.54 -14.34 -12.26
CA VAL A 208 8.98 -15.66 -12.74
C VAL A 208 7.82 -16.64 -12.84
N PHE A 209 6.88 -16.60 -11.89
CA PHE A 209 5.66 -17.39 -11.94
C PHE A 209 4.85 -17.14 -13.20
N CYS A 210 4.59 -15.87 -13.52
CA CYS A 210 3.89 -15.48 -14.72
C CYS A 210 4.63 -15.92 -15.99
N GLU A 211 5.96 -15.74 -16.03
CA GLU A 211 6.78 -16.13 -17.17
C GLU A 211 6.78 -17.65 -17.42
N LEU A 212 7.05 -18.45 -16.38
CA LEU A 212 7.04 -19.91 -16.47
C LEU A 212 5.69 -20.42 -16.95
N ARG A 213 4.61 -19.83 -16.46
CA ARG A 213 3.25 -20.20 -16.84
C ARG A 213 2.93 -19.86 -18.29
N VAL A 214 3.31 -18.68 -18.77
CA VAL A 214 3.20 -18.29 -20.18
C VAL A 214 3.99 -19.27 -21.05
N ARG A 215 5.22 -19.62 -20.66
CA ARG A 215 6.09 -20.55 -21.38
C ARG A 215 5.54 -21.99 -21.43
N LEU A 216 5.02 -22.50 -20.32
CA LEU A 216 4.47 -23.85 -20.27
C LEU A 216 3.20 -23.98 -21.11
N LYS A 217 2.35 -22.94 -21.10
CA LYS A 217 1.17 -22.88 -21.97
C LYS A 217 1.52 -22.82 -23.45
N SER A 218 2.54 -22.05 -23.82
CA SER A 218 2.98 -21.98 -25.22
C SER A 218 3.51 -23.32 -25.71
N GLN A 219 4.22 -24.08 -24.86
CA GLN A 219 4.68 -25.43 -25.17
C GLN A 219 3.52 -26.42 -25.33
N LEU A 220 2.51 -26.38 -24.45
CA LEU A 220 1.30 -27.21 -24.55
C LEU A 220 0.49 -26.89 -25.82
N ALA A 221 0.38 -25.62 -26.18
CA ALA A 221 -0.31 -25.20 -27.40
C ALA A 221 0.40 -25.73 -28.66
N ARG A 222 1.74 -25.63 -28.71
CA ARG A 222 2.56 -26.18 -29.81
C ARG A 222 2.46 -27.69 -29.94
N HIS A 223 2.37 -28.41 -28.83
CA HIS A 223 2.21 -29.87 -28.86
C HIS A 223 0.84 -30.29 -29.43
N ASN A 224 -0.19 -29.47 -29.25
CA ASN A 224 -1.55 -29.82 -29.65
C ASN A 224 -1.91 -29.37 -31.08
N HIS A 225 -1.20 -28.43 -31.70
CA HIS A 225 -1.63 -27.78 -32.94
C HIS A 225 -0.50 -27.64 -33.98
N THR A 226 -0.76 -28.09 -35.22
CA THR A 226 0.18 -28.10 -36.37
C THR A 226 -0.10 -27.01 -37.43
N ASN A 227 -0.96 -26.03 -37.17
CA ASN A 227 -1.34 -25.00 -38.14
C ASN A 227 -0.89 -23.58 -37.72
N ASP A 228 -0.22 -22.87 -38.64
CA ASP A 228 0.45 -21.58 -38.41
C ASP A 228 -0.50 -20.40 -38.06
N ASP A 229 -1.75 -20.41 -38.52
CA ASP A 229 -2.70 -19.30 -38.29
C ASP A 229 -3.13 -19.14 -36.81
N GLN A 230 -2.84 -20.12 -35.95
CA GLN A 230 -3.11 -20.05 -34.51
C GLN A 230 -1.93 -19.53 -33.67
N GLU A 231 -0.75 -19.34 -34.26
CA GLU A 231 0.41 -18.83 -33.53
C GLU A 231 0.24 -17.35 -33.15
N GLU A 232 -0.30 -16.52 -34.05
CA GLU A 232 -0.61 -15.10 -33.73
C GLU A 232 -1.65 -14.96 -32.62
N GLU A 233 -2.69 -15.80 -32.62
CA GLU A 233 -3.71 -15.78 -31.57
C GLU A 233 -3.12 -16.27 -30.23
N SER A 234 -2.20 -17.23 -30.25
CA SER A 234 -1.46 -17.68 -29.07
C SER A 234 -0.51 -16.60 -28.53
N ILE A 235 0.21 -15.89 -29.40
CA ILE A 235 1.09 -14.77 -29.03
C ILE A 235 0.26 -13.62 -28.44
N TRP A 236 -0.84 -13.23 -29.09
CA TRP A 236 -1.73 -12.20 -28.58
C TRP A 236 -2.35 -12.60 -27.24
N ARG A 237 -2.81 -13.85 -27.10
CA ARG A 237 -3.28 -14.37 -25.81
C ARG A 237 -2.18 -14.33 -24.78
N GLN A 238 -0.94 -14.73 -25.08
CA GLN A 238 0.19 -14.70 -24.14
C GLN A 238 0.55 -13.27 -23.70
N ALA A 239 0.60 -12.32 -24.63
CA ALA A 239 0.79 -10.90 -24.32
C ALA A 239 -0.35 -10.39 -23.43
N LYS A 240 -1.59 -10.80 -23.73
CA LYS A 240 -2.78 -10.48 -22.95
C LYS A 240 -2.81 -11.20 -21.60
N LEU A 241 -2.26 -12.40 -21.46
CA LEU A 241 -2.09 -13.09 -20.17
C LEU A 241 -1.06 -12.34 -19.32
N ALA A 242 0.10 -12.01 -19.88
CA ALA A 242 1.11 -11.21 -19.20
C ALA A 242 0.56 -9.84 -18.76
N GLN A 243 -0.30 -9.22 -19.58
CA GLN A 243 -0.97 -7.96 -19.28
C GLN A 243 -2.14 -8.11 -18.28
N ASN A 244 -2.94 -9.17 -18.36
CA ASN A 244 -4.12 -9.40 -17.54
C ASN A 244 -3.82 -10.06 -16.18
N PHE A 245 -2.72 -10.79 -16.07
CA PHE A 245 -2.17 -11.24 -14.78
C PHE A 245 -1.39 -10.13 -14.07
N GLY A 246 -1.51 -8.86 -14.50
CA GLY A 246 -0.80 -7.68 -13.99
C GLY A 246 -0.92 -7.37 -12.50
N THR A 247 -1.71 -8.14 -11.74
CA THR A 247 -1.57 -8.19 -10.28
C THR A 247 -0.58 -9.30 -9.92
N SER A 248 0.66 -8.90 -9.59
CA SER A 248 1.70 -9.74 -9.01
C SER A 248 1.08 -10.74 -8.02
N THR A 249 1.08 -12.02 -8.38
CA THR A 249 0.49 -13.08 -7.54
C THR A 249 1.39 -13.30 -6.35
N GLY A 250 1.16 -12.62 -5.23
CA GLY A 250 1.95 -12.85 -4.03
C GLY A 250 2.27 -11.62 -3.19
N LEU A 251 1.88 -10.42 -3.63
CA LEU A 251 2.02 -9.21 -2.82
C LEU A 251 0.66 -8.78 -2.29
N SER A 252 0.68 -8.22 -1.08
CA SER A 252 -0.49 -7.59 -0.50
C SER A 252 -0.23 -6.11 -0.22
N ILE A 253 -1.28 -5.31 -0.15
CA ILE A 253 -1.14 -3.89 0.13
C ILE A 253 -0.52 -3.65 1.51
N GLU A 254 -0.81 -4.55 2.46
CA GLU A 254 -0.25 -4.53 3.80
C GLU A 254 1.29 -4.68 3.78
N MET A 255 1.85 -5.46 2.85
CA MET A 255 3.32 -5.57 2.73
C MET A 255 3.96 -4.24 2.33
N TYR A 256 3.32 -3.51 1.42
CA TYR A 256 3.77 -2.18 1.02
C TYR A 256 3.60 -1.17 2.16
N ASP A 257 2.46 -1.19 2.85
CA ASP A 257 2.20 -0.29 3.98
C ASP A 257 3.20 -0.49 5.12
N LEU A 258 3.51 -1.75 5.47
CA LEU A 258 4.52 -2.07 6.48
C LEU A 258 5.90 -1.56 6.09
N THR A 259 6.29 -1.78 4.83
CA THR A 259 7.63 -1.38 4.34
C THR A 259 7.74 0.14 4.25
N LEU A 260 6.72 0.83 3.76
CA LEU A 260 6.70 2.29 3.68
C LEU A 260 6.67 2.95 5.06
N ASP A 261 5.90 2.41 6.01
CA ASP A 261 5.91 2.88 7.40
C ASP A 261 7.30 2.73 8.02
N ALA A 262 7.94 1.58 7.83
CA ALA A 262 9.30 1.33 8.30
C ALA A 262 10.32 2.32 7.70
N ILE A 263 10.22 2.63 6.40
CA ILE A 263 11.05 3.67 5.75
C ILE A 263 10.79 5.04 6.37
N ALA A 264 9.51 5.39 6.60
CA ALA A 264 9.14 6.67 7.18
C ALA A 264 9.69 6.82 8.61
N VAL A 265 9.60 5.77 9.43
CA VAL A 265 10.16 5.74 10.78
C VAL A 265 11.70 5.81 10.76
N ALA A 266 12.35 5.07 9.87
CA ALA A 266 13.80 5.14 9.70
C ALA A 266 14.27 6.55 9.31
N SER A 267 13.47 7.29 8.54
CA SER A 267 13.77 8.67 8.16
C SER A 267 13.62 9.69 9.29
N GLU A 268 12.91 9.34 10.38
CA GLU A 268 12.72 10.21 11.54
C GLU A 268 13.87 10.17 12.54
N GLN A 269 14.63 9.08 12.56
CA GLN A 269 15.63 8.88 13.60
C GLN A 269 16.70 9.99 13.52
N PRO A 270 16.97 10.68 14.65
CA PRO A 270 17.98 11.73 14.67
C PRO A 270 19.34 11.12 14.29
N GLN A 271 20.10 11.86 13.48
CA GLN A 271 21.40 11.41 13.00
C GLN A 271 22.34 11.18 14.19
N GLN A 272 22.47 9.93 14.61
CA GLN A 272 23.56 9.53 15.48
C GLN A 272 24.81 9.31 14.63
N PRO A 273 25.99 9.84 15.00
CA PRO A 273 27.21 9.77 14.19
C PRO A 273 27.66 8.36 13.80
N GLN A 274 27.11 7.32 14.44
CA GLN A 274 27.51 5.92 14.26
C GLN A 274 26.44 5.05 13.58
N GLN A 275 25.24 5.58 13.30
CA GLN A 275 24.19 4.78 12.67
C GLN A 275 24.24 4.89 11.14
N PRO A 276 24.13 3.76 10.41
CA PRO A 276 23.98 3.78 8.96
C PRO A 276 22.76 4.63 8.60
N GLN A 277 22.89 5.48 7.59
CA GLN A 277 21.73 6.23 7.06
C GLN A 277 21.14 5.45 5.90
N LEU A 278 19.81 5.38 5.86
CA LEU A 278 19.10 4.95 4.65
C LEU A 278 19.18 6.08 3.62
N ALA A 279 20.31 6.14 2.91
CA ALA A 279 20.52 7.09 1.84
C ALA A 279 19.33 6.98 0.86
N SER A 280 18.80 8.13 0.42
CA SER A 280 17.70 8.18 -0.54
C SER A 280 16.37 7.58 -0.07
N SER A 281 16.06 7.60 1.23
CA SER A 281 14.78 7.13 1.79
C SER A 281 13.54 7.67 1.04
N SER A 282 13.54 8.95 0.66
CA SER A 282 12.44 9.55 -0.12
C SER A 282 12.32 8.98 -1.54
N GLN A 283 13.44 8.71 -2.23
CA GLN A 283 13.42 8.06 -3.56
C GLN A 283 12.93 6.63 -3.46
N LEU A 284 13.38 5.90 -2.43
CA LEU A 284 12.97 4.54 -2.15
C LEU A 284 11.46 4.48 -1.87
N ALA A 285 10.95 5.38 -1.01
CA ALA A 285 9.53 5.49 -0.71
C ALA A 285 8.70 5.83 -1.98
N GLN A 286 9.16 6.77 -2.81
CA GLN A 286 8.50 7.09 -4.09
C GLN A 286 8.53 5.89 -5.05
N SER A 287 9.66 5.18 -5.15
CA SER A 287 9.80 3.99 -6.00
C SER A 287 8.79 2.93 -5.60
N ILE A 288 8.67 2.63 -4.30
CA ILE A 288 7.69 1.67 -3.78
C ILE A 288 6.27 2.15 -4.07
N LEU A 289 5.93 3.42 -3.82
CA LEU A 289 4.60 3.95 -4.15
C LEU A 289 4.26 3.81 -5.63
N LYS A 290 5.20 4.09 -6.54
CA LYS A 290 5.01 3.89 -7.98
C LYS A 290 4.74 2.43 -8.34
N ARG A 291 5.37 1.47 -7.65
CA ARG A 291 5.07 0.03 -7.80
C ARG A 291 3.64 -0.29 -7.33
N VAL A 292 3.18 0.28 -6.21
CA VAL A 292 1.79 0.07 -5.76
C VAL A 292 0.78 0.66 -6.76
N LEU A 293 1.03 1.86 -7.26
CA LEU A 293 0.15 2.54 -8.21
C LEU A 293 0.08 1.82 -9.57
N SER A 294 1.17 1.22 -10.04
CA SER A 294 1.17 0.46 -11.29
C SER A 294 0.27 -0.78 -11.18
N HIS A 295 0.19 -1.42 -10.01
CA HIS A 295 -0.68 -2.57 -9.77
C HIS A 295 -2.18 -2.23 -9.80
N ASP A 296 -2.58 -1.00 -9.43
CA ASP A 296 -3.99 -0.57 -9.46
C ASP A 296 -4.47 -0.20 -10.88
N SER A 297 -3.57 0.34 -11.71
CA SER A 297 -3.89 0.85 -13.05
C SER A 297 -4.47 -0.18 -14.03
N HIS A 298 -4.32 -1.48 -13.75
CA HIS A 298 -4.82 -2.57 -14.60
C HIS A 298 -6.32 -2.89 -14.45
N LYS A 299 -7.08 -2.13 -13.63
CA LYS A 299 -8.51 -2.40 -13.37
C LYS A 299 -9.51 -1.75 -14.34
N ASP A 300 -9.13 -0.76 -15.15
CA ASP A 300 -10.13 0.13 -15.77
C ASP A 300 -10.72 -0.29 -17.13
N ASP A 301 -10.18 -1.28 -17.85
CA ASP A 301 -10.63 -1.53 -19.24
C ASP A 301 -11.75 -2.58 -19.42
N THR A 302 -12.16 -3.30 -18.37
CA THR A 302 -13.13 -4.42 -18.53
C THR A 302 -14.29 -4.40 -17.54
N ALA A 303 -14.76 -3.20 -17.15
CA ALA A 303 -15.87 -2.96 -16.22
C ALA A 303 -17.20 -3.65 -16.62
N THR A 304 -17.25 -4.97 -16.41
CA THR A 304 -18.43 -5.82 -16.58
C THR A 304 -18.94 -6.18 -15.19
N THR A 305 -19.47 -5.15 -14.52
CA THR A 305 -20.39 -5.03 -13.36
C THR A 305 -20.63 -6.13 -12.30
N ASN A 306 -20.14 -7.38 -12.35
CA ASN A 306 -20.65 -8.43 -11.43
C ASN A 306 -19.59 -9.30 -10.70
N SER A 307 -18.29 -9.04 -10.81
CA SER A 307 -17.28 -9.85 -10.11
C SER A 307 -17.09 -9.41 -8.66
N THR A 308 -17.63 -10.23 -7.77
CA THR A 308 -17.52 -10.14 -6.32
C THR A 308 -16.08 -10.37 -5.87
N SER A 309 -15.54 -9.42 -5.09
CA SER A 309 -14.47 -9.69 -4.11
C SER A 309 -13.07 -10.05 -4.65
N THR A 310 -12.61 -9.45 -5.75
CA THR A 310 -11.15 -9.48 -6.02
C THR A 310 -10.45 -8.55 -5.01
N MET A 311 -9.57 -9.12 -4.18
CA MET A 311 -8.75 -8.35 -3.22
C MET A 311 -8.11 -7.16 -3.94
N THR A 312 -8.56 -5.96 -3.58
CA THR A 312 -8.14 -4.73 -4.23
C THR A 312 -6.77 -4.36 -3.70
N MET A 313 -5.72 -4.48 -4.52
CA MET A 313 -4.38 -3.93 -4.26
C MET A 313 -4.36 -2.40 -4.42
N ALA A 314 -5.43 -1.72 -3.99
CA ALA A 314 -5.49 -0.27 -4.09
C ALA A 314 -4.65 0.33 -2.96
N PRO A 315 -3.79 1.33 -3.25
CA PRO A 315 -3.05 2.05 -2.22
C PRO A 315 -3.98 2.54 -1.11
N THR A 316 -3.58 2.34 0.14
CA THR A 316 -4.32 2.87 1.29
C THR A 316 -3.87 4.29 1.59
N MET A 317 -4.58 4.96 2.49
CA MET A 317 -4.10 6.24 3.02
C MET A 317 -2.79 6.09 3.81
N LEU A 318 -2.50 4.92 4.38
CA LEU A 318 -1.23 4.65 5.07
C LEU A 318 -0.09 4.67 4.05
N THR A 319 -0.26 4.03 2.89
CA THR A 319 0.70 4.04 1.79
C THR A 319 1.15 5.46 1.45
N PHE A 320 0.20 6.35 1.18
CA PHE A 320 0.53 7.72 0.77
C PHE A 320 1.06 8.57 1.93
N ASN A 321 0.48 8.45 3.12
CA ASN A 321 0.92 9.22 4.29
C ASN A 321 2.34 8.83 4.72
N ALA A 322 2.72 7.56 4.58
CA ALA A 322 4.09 7.12 4.86
C ALA A 322 5.09 7.81 3.93
N VAL A 323 4.81 7.91 2.63
CA VAL A 323 5.67 8.66 1.69
C VAL A 323 5.77 10.13 2.05
N LEU A 324 4.64 10.80 2.34
CA LEU A 324 4.65 12.20 2.78
C LEU A 324 5.43 12.38 4.08
N ARG A 325 5.29 11.47 5.03
CA ARG A 325 6.05 11.45 6.29
C ARG A 325 7.55 11.30 6.01
N THR A 326 7.95 10.41 5.11
CA THR A 326 9.37 10.28 4.69
C THR A 326 9.90 11.59 4.11
N VAL A 327 9.15 12.26 3.24
CA VAL A 327 9.57 13.55 2.66
C VAL A 327 9.60 14.67 3.71
N ALA A 328 8.61 14.71 4.60
CA ALA A 328 8.55 15.67 5.71
C ALA A 328 9.77 15.55 6.63
N ASN A 329 10.24 14.31 6.84
CA ASN A 329 11.35 14.00 7.72
C ASN A 329 12.72 14.04 7.05
N HIS A 330 12.77 14.15 5.71
CA HIS A 330 14.02 14.27 4.97
C HIS A 330 14.87 15.43 5.50
N GLN A 331 16.11 15.12 5.88
CA GLN A 331 17.07 16.10 6.34
C GLN A 331 17.91 16.54 5.13
N GLN A 332 17.95 17.84 4.85
CA GLN A 332 18.83 18.37 3.82
C GLN A 332 20.28 18.12 4.26
N GLN A 333 20.94 17.14 3.63
CA GLN A 333 22.36 16.95 3.82
C GLN A 333 23.08 18.20 3.30
N SER A 334 24.03 18.72 4.08
CA SER A 334 24.86 19.84 3.67
C SER A 334 25.46 19.57 2.30
N SER A 335 25.46 20.57 1.43
CA SER A 335 25.65 20.59 -0.04
C SER A 335 26.86 19.88 -0.67
N SER A 336 27.61 19.04 0.06
CA SER A 336 28.77 18.31 -0.45
C SER A 336 28.46 16.90 -0.95
N SER A 337 27.32 16.30 -0.59
CA SER A 337 26.92 14.98 -1.10
C SER A 337 26.24 15.12 -2.47
N LYS A 338 26.92 14.68 -3.53
CA LYS A 338 26.38 14.67 -4.91
C LYS A 338 25.13 13.80 -5.10
N ASP A 339 24.80 12.97 -4.11
CA ASP A 339 23.75 11.95 -4.22
C ASP A 339 22.44 12.34 -3.50
N GLY A 340 22.35 13.55 -2.94
CA GLY A 340 21.14 14.05 -2.30
C GLY A 340 20.07 14.48 -3.31
N LEU A 341 18.79 14.26 -2.97
CA LEU A 341 17.67 14.82 -3.73
C LEU A 341 17.70 16.34 -3.68
N SER A 342 17.41 16.98 -4.82
CA SER A 342 17.18 18.43 -4.83
C SER A 342 15.89 18.78 -4.09
N LEU A 343 15.82 20.01 -3.59
CA LEU A 343 14.61 20.56 -3.00
C LEU A 343 13.39 20.42 -3.94
N GLU A 344 13.60 20.71 -5.23
CA GLU A 344 12.56 20.59 -6.25
C GLU A 344 12.03 19.16 -6.35
N GLN A 345 12.92 18.16 -6.36
CA GLN A 345 12.52 16.76 -6.42
C GLN A 345 11.71 16.32 -5.19
N LEU A 346 12.05 16.79 -3.98
CA LEU A 346 11.28 16.49 -2.78
C LEU A 346 9.86 17.08 -2.86
N LEU A 347 9.74 18.31 -3.35
CA LEU A 347 8.44 18.96 -3.55
C LEU A 347 7.62 18.29 -4.65
N ASP A 348 8.27 17.82 -5.71
CA ASP A 348 7.61 17.04 -6.77
C ASP A 348 7.06 15.72 -6.22
N ILE A 349 7.86 14.97 -5.45
CA ILE A 349 7.41 13.74 -4.78
C ILE A 349 6.19 14.02 -3.90
N ALA A 350 6.27 15.06 -3.06
CA ALA A 350 5.18 15.42 -2.15
C ALA A 350 3.89 15.78 -2.92
N THR A 351 4.03 16.58 -3.98
CA THR A 351 2.90 17.07 -4.77
C THR A 351 2.26 15.95 -5.59
N GLU A 352 3.08 15.12 -6.26
CA GLU A 352 2.62 13.92 -7.00
C GLU A 352 1.88 12.97 -6.06
N THR A 353 2.45 12.69 -4.88
CA THR A 353 1.85 11.83 -3.85
C THR A 353 0.50 12.39 -3.37
N PHE A 354 0.44 13.69 -3.04
CA PHE A 354 -0.76 14.36 -2.56
C PHE A 354 -1.89 14.45 -3.61
N GLN A 355 -1.53 14.61 -4.89
CA GLN A 355 -2.47 14.64 -6.01
C GLN A 355 -3.02 13.25 -6.35
N SER A 356 -2.19 12.21 -6.19
CA SER A 356 -2.57 10.82 -6.48
C SER A 356 -3.52 10.22 -5.43
N MET A 357 -3.66 10.86 -4.26
CA MET A 357 -4.54 10.34 -3.20
C MET A 357 -6.03 10.45 -3.57
N PRO A 358 -6.80 9.35 -3.51
CA PRO A 358 -8.25 9.41 -3.73
C PRO A 358 -8.98 10.09 -2.56
N ARG A 359 -8.41 10.03 -1.35
CA ARG A 359 -8.93 10.63 -0.12
C ARG A 359 -7.78 11.10 0.76
N ARG A 360 -8.03 12.13 1.56
CA ARG A 360 -7.06 12.75 2.46
C ARG A 360 -7.60 12.75 3.89
N ASN A 361 -6.71 12.75 4.87
CA ASN A 361 -7.07 12.94 6.28
C ASN A 361 -6.24 14.05 6.92
N ALA A 362 -6.47 14.32 8.21
CA ALA A 362 -5.73 15.35 8.93
C ALA A 362 -4.21 15.13 8.87
N ALA A 363 -3.74 13.88 9.02
CA ALA A 363 -2.32 13.54 8.95
C ALA A 363 -1.70 13.89 7.59
N THR A 364 -2.41 13.62 6.49
CA THR A 364 -1.97 14.02 5.13
C THR A 364 -1.63 15.50 5.07
N PHE A 365 -2.51 16.36 5.60
CA PHE A 365 -2.28 17.80 5.60
C PHE A 365 -1.19 18.21 6.60
N THR A 366 -1.10 17.55 7.75
CA THR A 366 -0.02 17.79 8.72
C THR A 366 1.35 17.58 8.07
N TYR A 367 1.54 16.48 7.35
CA TYR A 367 2.79 16.20 6.65
C TYR A 367 3.06 17.24 5.55
N MET A 368 2.05 17.67 4.79
CA MET A 368 2.23 18.74 3.80
C MET A 368 2.68 20.06 4.44
N PHE A 369 2.12 20.45 5.59
CA PHE A 369 2.57 21.64 6.31
C PHE A 369 4.01 21.50 6.82
N GLN A 370 4.39 20.32 7.32
CA GLN A 370 5.77 20.04 7.73
C GLN A 370 6.75 20.10 6.55
N ILE A 371 6.36 19.55 5.40
CA ILE A 371 7.14 19.62 4.15
C ILE A 371 7.35 21.09 3.77
N TYR A 372 6.28 21.91 3.73
CA TYR A 372 6.42 23.32 3.38
C TYR A 372 7.19 24.13 4.41
N GLU A 373 7.00 23.88 5.71
CA GLU A 373 7.78 24.51 6.77
C GLU A 373 9.27 24.24 6.62
N ARG A 374 9.64 22.98 6.37
CA ARG A 374 11.03 22.54 6.31
C ARG A 374 11.73 22.89 5.00
N HIS A 375 11.03 22.74 3.88
CA HIS A 375 11.65 22.74 2.56
C HIS A 375 11.43 24.06 1.81
N LEU A 376 10.37 24.82 2.12
CA LEU A 376 10.20 26.16 1.52
C LEU A 376 10.82 27.24 2.40
N PRO A 377 11.59 28.18 1.82
CA PRO A 377 12.14 29.30 2.57
C PRO A 377 11.03 30.18 3.12
N GLU A 378 11.31 30.79 4.27
CA GLU A 378 10.38 31.70 4.93
C GLU A 378 10.04 32.87 4.00
N SER A 379 8.77 32.95 3.62
CA SER A 379 8.30 33.94 2.65
C SER A 379 6.79 34.10 2.74
N LYS A 380 6.29 35.25 2.26
CA LYS A 380 4.85 35.48 2.12
C LYS A 380 4.19 34.43 1.22
N SER A 381 4.90 33.96 0.20
CA SER A 381 4.43 32.89 -0.69
C SER A 381 4.21 31.57 0.05
N ARG A 382 5.13 31.17 0.95
CA ARG A 382 4.93 29.98 1.81
C ARG A 382 3.67 30.11 2.64
N SER A 383 3.44 31.26 3.28
CA SER A 383 2.25 31.51 4.09
C SER A 383 0.96 31.52 3.28
N ASN A 384 0.97 32.10 2.07
CA ASN A 384 -0.17 32.06 1.13
C ASN A 384 -0.53 30.62 0.74
N ILE A 385 0.47 29.78 0.41
CA ILE A 385 0.28 28.37 0.07
C ILE A 385 -0.32 27.62 1.27
N CYS A 386 0.25 27.81 2.46
CA CYS A 386 -0.24 27.18 3.69
C CYS A 386 -1.68 27.60 4.02
N TYR A 387 -2.02 28.86 3.85
CA TYR A 387 -3.38 29.35 4.05
C TYR A 387 -4.38 28.78 3.03
N ALA A 388 -3.98 28.65 1.76
CA ALA A 388 -4.79 27.98 0.75
C ALA A 388 -5.02 26.50 1.11
N LEU A 389 -3.97 25.80 1.57
CA LEU A 389 -4.06 24.43 2.04
C LEU A 389 -4.99 24.31 3.27
N TRP A 390 -4.88 25.23 4.23
CA TRP A 390 -5.76 25.30 5.40
C TRP A 390 -7.24 25.49 5.03
N THR A 391 -7.52 26.32 4.01
CA THR A 391 -8.88 26.50 3.51
C THR A 391 -9.44 25.20 2.94
N GLN A 392 -8.60 24.41 2.27
CA GLN A 392 -8.98 23.08 1.78
C GLN A 392 -9.24 22.09 2.92
N VAL A 393 -8.41 22.08 3.97
CA VAL A 393 -8.65 21.28 5.20
C VAL A 393 -10.02 21.60 5.80
N CYS A 394 -10.33 22.89 5.95
CA CYS A 394 -11.60 23.35 6.49
C CYS A 394 -12.78 22.88 5.63
N ARG A 395 -12.65 22.96 4.31
CA ARG A 395 -13.65 22.48 3.35
C ARG A 395 -13.90 20.97 3.47
N ASP A 396 -12.83 20.20 3.66
CA ASP A 396 -12.89 18.74 3.77
C ASP A 396 -13.36 18.28 5.17
N GLY A 397 -13.46 19.20 6.13
CA GLY A 397 -13.92 18.90 7.49
C GLY A 397 -12.90 18.12 8.32
N LEU A 398 -11.61 18.29 8.01
CA LEU A 398 -10.49 17.50 8.54
C LEU A 398 -9.66 18.23 9.60
N VAL A 399 -10.14 19.35 10.15
CA VAL A 399 -9.41 20.09 11.18
C VAL A 399 -9.33 19.28 12.47
N ASP A 400 -8.10 19.05 12.94
CA ASP A 400 -7.81 18.51 14.27
C ASP A 400 -6.76 19.36 15.00
N LEU A 401 -6.50 19.03 16.27
CA LEU A 401 -5.62 19.83 17.13
C LEU A 401 -4.14 19.79 16.66
N PRO A 402 -3.55 18.61 16.37
CA PRO A 402 -2.19 18.56 15.81
C PRO A 402 -2.03 19.37 14.52
N LEU A 403 -3.01 19.32 13.62
CA LEU A 403 -2.98 20.08 12.37
C LEU A 403 -3.06 21.59 12.61
N MET A 404 -3.88 22.05 13.56
CA MET A 404 -3.94 23.46 13.98
C MET A 404 -2.59 23.94 14.54
N GLU A 405 -1.98 23.14 15.42
CA GLU A 405 -0.68 23.47 16.03
C GLU A 405 0.44 23.50 14.99
N GLN A 406 0.39 22.58 14.02
CA GLN A 406 1.33 22.57 12.89
C GLN A 406 1.15 23.83 12.02
N MET A 407 -0.08 24.17 11.66
CA MET A 407 -0.38 25.38 10.87
C MET A 407 0.15 26.66 11.55
N LYS A 408 -0.07 26.80 12.87
CA LYS A 408 0.44 27.95 13.66
C LYS A 408 1.96 28.10 13.57
N ARG A 409 2.68 26.99 13.64
CA ARG A 409 4.15 26.96 13.53
C ARG A 409 4.59 27.38 12.12
N THR A 410 4.00 26.79 11.09
CA THR A 410 4.39 27.03 9.70
C THR A 410 4.22 28.49 9.25
N VAL A 411 3.22 29.21 9.78
CA VAL A 411 2.97 30.62 9.41
C VAL A 411 3.55 31.65 10.39
N GLN A 412 4.34 31.22 11.38
CA GLN A 412 4.87 32.11 12.42
C GLN A 412 5.79 33.21 11.89
N SER A 413 6.48 32.94 10.78
CA SER A 413 7.44 33.87 10.18
C SER A 413 6.80 35.09 9.50
N ASP A 414 5.52 35.02 9.13
CA ASP A 414 4.80 36.10 8.45
C ASP A 414 3.86 36.82 9.44
N PRO A 415 4.07 38.11 9.74
CA PRO A 415 3.28 38.84 10.74
C PRO A 415 1.77 38.83 10.48
N ASP A 416 1.35 38.96 9.21
CA ASP A 416 -0.06 39.04 8.83
C ASP A 416 -0.74 37.70 9.15
N TYR A 417 -0.12 36.59 8.73
CA TYR A 417 -0.65 35.25 8.94
C TYR A 417 -0.46 34.77 10.39
N HIS A 418 0.58 35.22 11.08
CA HIS A 418 0.78 34.93 12.49
C HIS A 418 -0.33 35.55 13.34
N GLN A 419 -0.66 36.83 13.11
CA GLN A 419 -1.77 37.50 13.78
C GLN A 419 -3.10 36.82 13.49
N TRP A 420 -3.34 36.45 12.22
CA TRP A 420 -4.51 35.66 11.84
C TRP A 420 -4.56 34.32 12.59
N ALA A 421 -3.46 33.56 12.63
CA ALA A 421 -3.42 32.25 13.28
C ALA A 421 -3.62 32.35 14.81
N GLN A 422 -3.05 33.38 15.44
CA GLN A 422 -3.28 33.65 16.87
C GLN A 422 -4.73 34.02 17.19
N LYS A 423 -5.43 34.65 16.25
CA LYS A 423 -6.84 35.04 16.42
C LYS A 423 -7.80 33.90 16.11
N GLU A 424 -7.65 33.26 14.95
CA GLU A 424 -8.64 32.33 14.41
C GLU A 424 -8.40 30.88 14.86
N LEU A 425 -7.18 30.51 15.28
CA LEU A 425 -6.83 29.14 15.66
C LEU A 425 -6.66 28.94 17.17
N GLN A 426 -7.28 29.77 18.02
CA GLN A 426 -7.07 29.73 19.48
C GLN A 426 -7.46 28.39 20.10
N SER A 427 -8.71 27.97 19.90
CA SER A 427 -9.23 26.70 20.40
C SER A 427 -9.94 25.95 19.30
N ILE A 428 -9.77 24.63 19.30
CA ILE A 428 -10.52 23.75 18.40
C ILE A 428 -12.02 23.87 18.65
N ALA A 429 -12.44 24.17 19.88
CA ALA A 429 -13.85 24.29 20.27
C ALA A 429 -14.57 25.45 19.55
N ASP A 430 -13.84 26.53 19.30
CA ASP A 430 -14.37 27.77 18.71
C ASP A 430 -14.56 27.65 17.19
N LEU A 431 -13.92 26.67 16.56
CA LEU A 431 -14.05 26.43 15.13
C LEU A 431 -15.42 25.86 14.76
N PRO A 432 -16.01 26.28 13.62
CA PRO A 432 -17.25 25.71 13.10
C PRO A 432 -17.24 24.18 13.08
N GLN A 433 -18.31 23.55 13.56
CA GLN A 433 -18.41 22.09 13.65
C GLN A 433 -18.15 21.40 12.30
N LYS A 434 -18.59 22.00 11.18
CA LYS A 434 -18.35 21.50 9.82
C LYS A 434 -16.86 21.30 9.49
N TYR A 435 -15.96 22.07 10.11
CA TYR A 435 -14.52 21.95 9.89
C TYR A 435 -13.91 20.72 10.57
N ARG A 436 -14.64 20.09 11.50
CA ARG A 436 -14.15 18.97 12.33
C ARG A 436 -14.96 17.69 12.16
N GLN A 437 -16.03 17.74 11.37
CA GLN A 437 -17.01 16.65 11.24
C GLN A 437 -16.42 15.35 10.71
N ASN A 438 -15.39 15.44 9.86
CA ASN A 438 -14.75 14.30 9.21
C ASN A 438 -13.44 13.89 9.91
N ALA A 439 -12.86 14.77 10.73
CA ALA A 439 -11.59 14.52 11.41
C ALA A 439 -11.58 13.21 12.21
N LYS A 440 -12.66 12.92 12.96
CA LYS A 440 -12.77 11.65 13.72
C LYS A 440 -12.98 10.42 12.84
N ARG A 441 -13.66 10.59 11.69
CA ARG A 441 -13.99 9.48 10.78
C ARG A 441 -12.77 8.97 10.03
N PHE A 442 -11.87 9.88 9.66
CA PHE A 442 -10.65 9.56 8.91
C PHE A 442 -9.40 9.53 9.80
N ARG A 443 -9.58 9.62 11.13
CA ARG A 443 -8.48 9.40 12.06
C ARG A 443 -8.13 7.93 12.06
N TYR A 444 -6.85 7.63 11.88
CA TYR A 444 -6.34 6.30 12.16
C TYR A 444 -6.62 6.01 13.64
N GLN A 445 -7.42 4.99 13.91
CA GLN A 445 -7.66 4.51 15.26
C GLN A 445 -6.84 3.23 15.38
N LYS A 446 -5.85 3.19 16.28
CA LYS A 446 -5.02 2.00 16.53
C LYS A 446 -5.86 0.73 16.76
N ASN A 447 -7.09 0.88 17.24
CA ASN A 447 -8.02 -0.21 17.54
C ASN A 447 -9.11 -0.43 16.47
N ASN A 448 -9.05 0.25 15.32
CA ASN A 448 -10.04 0.13 14.26
C ASN A 448 -9.37 -0.30 12.94
N PRO A 449 -9.31 -1.60 12.66
CA PRO A 449 -8.60 -2.16 11.50
C PRO A 449 -9.34 -1.93 10.16
N ILE A 450 -10.21 -0.92 10.07
CA ILE A 450 -10.90 -0.56 8.82
C ILE A 450 -9.96 0.24 7.88
N TYR A 451 -8.76 0.59 8.36
CA TYR A 451 -7.72 1.26 7.59
C TYR A 451 -6.38 0.60 7.77
#